data_AF-A0A8S9DWP8-F1
#
_entry.id   AF-A0A8S9DWP8-F1
#
_cell.length_a   1.000
_cell.length_b   1.000
_cell.length_c   1.000
_cell.angle_alpha   90.00
_cell.angle_beta   90.00
_cell.angle_gamma   90.00
#
_symmetry.space_group_name_H-M   'P 1'
#
loop_
_entity.id
_entity.type
_entity.pdbx_description
1 polymer ?
#
loop_
_entity_poly.entity_id
_entity_poly.type
_entity_poly.pdbx_seq_one_letter_code
_entity_poly.pdbx_strand_id
1 'polypeptide(L)'
;MNKIIEQQLCRWLLLSTDRLSHNHLTMTQEFIGNMLGVRGPGVTQAASKLQQLGVISYARGLIKVIDRPKLETLTCECYAVVKKETELLLHYLPPRAVITNTDAIPTVTLRTPWVVR
;
A
#
# COMPACT_ATOMS: atom_id res chain seq x y z
N MET A 1 -11.05 -5.10 -19.31
CA MET A 1 -11.48 -3.99 -18.44
C MET A 1 -11.71 -4.56 -17.04
N ASN A 2 -10.81 -4.33 -16.06
CA ASN A 2 -10.92 -4.97 -14.74
C ASN A 2 -11.06 -3.94 -13.62
N LYS A 3 -12.30 -3.51 -13.35
CA LYS A 3 -12.64 -2.57 -12.25
C LYS A 3 -12.09 -3.01 -10.90
N ILE A 4 -11.91 -4.32 -10.69
CA ILE A 4 -11.44 -4.90 -9.43
C ILE A 4 -10.00 -4.49 -9.14
N ILE A 5 -9.11 -4.46 -10.14
CA ILE A 5 -7.69 -4.07 -9.94
C ILE A 5 -7.58 -2.58 -9.64
N GLU A 6 -8.37 -1.75 -10.33
CA GLU A 6 -8.41 -0.30 -10.08
C GLU A 6 -8.86 -0.02 -8.64
N GLN A 7 -9.94 -0.66 -8.18
CA GLN A 7 -10.44 -0.54 -6.80
C GLN A 7 -9.44 -1.07 -5.77
N GLN A 8 -8.79 -2.20 -6.04
CA GLN A 8 -7.75 -2.75 -5.16
C GLN A 8 -6.55 -1.81 -5.04
N LEU A 9 -6.10 -1.24 -6.16
CA LEU A 9 -5.00 -0.28 -6.18
C LEU A 9 -5.38 1.00 -5.42
N CYS A 10 -6.57 1.56 -5.66
CA CYS A 10 -7.04 2.75 -4.93
C CYS A 10 -7.09 2.48 -3.41
N ARG A 11 -7.66 1.35 -3.00
CA ARG A 11 -7.73 0.96 -1.59
C ARG A 11 -6.33 0.80 -0.99
N TRP A 12 -5.41 0.15 -1.70
CA TRP A 12 -4.04 -0.04 -1.23
C TRP A 12 -3.29 1.29 -1.09
N LEU A 13 -3.44 2.21 -2.05
CA LEU A 13 -2.83 3.54 -1.97
C LEU A 13 -3.35 4.33 -0.77
N LEU A 14 -4.67 4.32 -0.54
CA LEU A 14 -5.28 5.01 0.59
C LEU A 14 -4.81 4.42 1.92
N LEU A 15 -4.92 3.10 2.11
CA LEU A 15 -4.47 2.43 3.34
C LEU A 15 -2.97 2.60 3.59
N SER A 16 -2.15 2.65 2.54
CA SER A 16 -0.70 2.86 2.67
C SER A 16 -0.37 4.29 3.05
N THR A 17 -1.03 5.28 2.42
CA THR A 17 -0.80 6.70 2.71
C THR A 17 -1.42 7.14 4.03
N ASP A 18 -2.50 6.50 4.49
CA ASP A 18 -3.11 6.73 5.81
C ASP A 18 -2.15 6.40 6.97
N ARG A 19 -1.12 5.60 6.70
CA ARG A 19 -0.10 5.20 7.69
C ARG A 19 1.16 6.05 7.62
N LEU A 20 1.20 7.03 6.72
CA LEU A 20 2.34 7.90 6.46
C LEU A 20 1.95 9.35 6.74
N SER A 21 2.92 10.18 7.11
CA SER A 21 2.71 11.63 7.25
C SER A 21 2.67 12.37 5.91
N HIS A 22 2.86 11.64 4.80
CA HIS A 22 2.92 12.18 3.45
C HIS A 22 2.06 11.38 2.47
N ASN A 23 1.73 12.00 1.34
CA ASN A 23 0.80 11.47 0.32
C ASN A 23 1.49 10.73 -0.84
N HIS A 24 2.69 10.18 -0.63
CA HIS A 24 3.45 9.53 -1.68
C HIS A 24 4.13 8.23 -1.24
N LEU A 25 4.39 7.35 -2.21
CA LEU A 25 4.98 6.02 -2.02
C LEU A 25 6.04 5.80 -3.09
N THR A 26 7.20 5.29 -2.70
CA THR A 26 8.28 4.90 -3.62
C THR A 26 8.30 3.38 -3.74
N MET A 27 7.59 2.83 -4.72
CA MET A 27 7.40 1.38 -4.91
C MET A 27 7.28 1.03 -6.40
N THR A 28 7.76 -0.15 -6.80
CA THR A 28 7.65 -0.62 -8.19
C THR A 28 6.28 -1.24 -8.48
N GLN A 29 5.88 -1.27 -9.75
CA GLN A 29 4.65 -1.96 -10.19
C GLN A 29 4.67 -3.45 -9.89
N GLU A 30 5.84 -4.09 -9.98
CA GLU A 30 6.02 -5.50 -9.66
C GLU A 30 5.78 -5.77 -8.18
N PHE A 31 6.34 -4.92 -7.31
CA PHE A 31 6.10 -5.01 -5.87
C PHE A 31 4.63 -4.82 -5.53
N ILE A 32 3.98 -3.81 -6.12
CA ILE A 32 2.54 -3.58 -5.92
C ILE A 32 1.73 -4.77 -6.44
N GLY A 33 2.11 -5.35 -7.59
CA GLY A 33 1.49 -6.56 -8.13
C GLY A 33 1.55 -7.72 -7.14
N ASN A 34 2.72 -7.95 -6.56
CA ASN A 34 2.91 -8.96 -5.51
C ASN A 34 2.04 -8.69 -4.28
N MET A 35 1.98 -7.43 -3.82
CA MET A 35 1.15 -7.04 -2.67
C MET A 35 -0.35 -7.18 -2.92
N LEU A 36 -0.80 -6.99 -4.15
CA LEU A 36 -2.20 -7.11 -4.55
C LEU A 36 -2.56 -8.55 -5.02
N GLY A 37 -1.58 -9.45 -5.13
CA GLY A 37 -1.80 -10.80 -5.69
C GLY A 37 -2.21 -10.78 -7.16
N VAL A 38 -1.82 -9.74 -7.91
CA VAL A 38 -2.15 -9.56 -9.34
C VAL A 38 -0.89 -9.50 -10.18
N ARG A 39 -0.98 -9.87 -11.45
CA ARG A 39 0.14 -9.75 -12.39
C ARG A 39 0.47 -8.27 -12.63
N GLY A 40 1.76 -7.92 -12.64
CA GLY A 40 2.28 -6.55 -12.83
C GLY A 40 1.63 -5.73 -13.97
N PRO A 41 1.36 -6.29 -15.17
CA PRO A 41 0.71 -5.55 -16.25
C PRO A 41 -0.69 -5.01 -15.90
N GLY A 42 -1.41 -5.66 -14.98
CA GLY A 42 -2.69 -5.19 -14.48
C GLY A 42 -2.54 -3.92 -13.62
N VAL A 43 -1.48 -3.87 -12.80
CA VAL A 43 -1.15 -2.69 -11.99
C VAL A 43 -0.74 -1.52 -12.89
N THR A 44 0.08 -1.77 -13.91
CA THR A 44 0.49 -0.74 -14.88
C THR A 44 -0.70 -0.08 -15.56
N GLN A 45 -1.65 -0.88 -16.03
CA GLN A 45 -2.86 -0.36 -16.67
C GLN A 45 -3.75 0.42 -15.70
N ALA A 46 -3.95 -0.10 -14.48
CA ALA A 46 -4.73 0.59 -13.46
C ALA A 46 -4.08 1.92 -13.06
N ALA A 47 -2.76 1.95 -12.81
CA ALA A 47 -2.02 3.15 -12.47
C ALA A 47 -2.08 4.20 -13.59
N SER A 48 -1.91 3.79 -14.86
CA SER A 48 -2.03 4.67 -16.02
C SER A 48 -3.41 5.33 -16.09
N LYS A 49 -4.48 4.55 -15.87
CA LYS A 49 -5.85 5.08 -15.88
C LYS A 49 -6.12 6.04 -14.72
N LEU A 50 -5.66 5.72 -13.51
CA LEU A 50 -5.77 6.61 -12.35
C LEU A 50 -5.00 7.92 -12.59
N GLN A 51 -3.86 7.86 -13.28
CA GLN A 51 -3.11 9.05 -13.67
C GLN A 51 -3.85 9.88 -14.72
N GLN A 52 -4.47 9.25 -15.73
CA GLN A 52 -5.33 9.93 -16.70
C GLN A 52 -6.55 10.59 -16.05
N LEU A 53 -7.09 9.99 -14.98
CA LEU A 53 -8.18 10.57 -14.18
C LEU A 53 -7.72 11.73 -13.29
N GLY A 54 -6.42 12.00 -13.22
CA GLY A 54 -5.83 13.07 -12.41
C GLY A 54 -5.83 12.80 -10.91
N VAL A 55 -6.12 11.56 -10.47
CA VAL A 55 -6.17 11.23 -9.03
C VAL A 55 -4.80 10.88 -8.47
N ILE A 56 -3.87 10.42 -9.31
CA ILE A 56 -2.49 10.13 -8.94
C ILE A 56 -1.51 10.68 -9.97
N SER A 57 -0.25 10.85 -9.56
CA SER A 57 0.90 11.00 -10.44
C SER A 57 1.82 9.80 -10.26
N TYR A 58 2.29 9.20 -11.35
CA TYR A 58 3.25 8.10 -11.30
C TYR A 58 4.45 8.34 -12.23
N ALA A 59 5.64 8.38 -11.65
CA ALA A 59 6.90 8.53 -12.39
C ALA A 59 8.06 7.86 -11.66
N ARG A 60 8.86 7.06 -12.37
CA ARG A 60 10.08 6.40 -11.85
C ARG A 60 9.88 5.66 -10.51
N GLY A 61 8.76 4.95 -10.36
CA GLY A 61 8.44 4.23 -9.12
C GLY A 61 7.91 5.10 -7.98
N LEU A 62 7.76 6.42 -8.18
CA LEU A 62 7.14 7.32 -7.21
C LEU A 62 5.66 7.53 -7.58
N ILE A 63 4.76 7.12 -6.68
CA ILE A 63 3.32 7.39 -6.76
C ILE A 63 3.00 8.52 -5.80
N LYS A 64 2.34 9.57 -6.27
CA LYS A 64 1.76 10.64 -5.43
C LYS A 64 0.25 10.63 -5.57
N VAL A 65 -0.46 10.69 -4.45
CA VAL A 65 -1.92 10.91 -4.42
C VAL A 65 -2.18 12.41 -4.59
N ILE A 66 -2.85 12.78 -5.68
CA ILE A 66 -3.11 14.18 -6.06
C ILE A 66 -4.49 14.61 -5.57
N ASP A 67 -5.51 13.79 -5.85
CA ASP A 67 -6.89 14.05 -5.45
C ASP A 67 -7.38 12.87 -4.62
N ARG A 68 -7.17 12.98 -3.31
CA ARG A 68 -7.55 11.95 -2.33
C ARG A 68 -9.08 11.75 -2.28
N PRO A 69 -9.93 12.79 -2.15
CA PRO A 69 -11.38 12.61 -2.16
C PRO A 69 -11.88 11.86 -3.39
N LYS A 70 -11.40 12.22 -4.59
CA LYS A 70 -11.77 11.51 -5.82
C LYS A 70 -11.25 10.08 -5.82
N LEU A 71 -10.04 9.83 -5.33
CA LEU A 71 -9.51 8.46 -5.17
C LEU A 71 -10.38 7.60 -4.23
N GLU A 72 -10.91 8.17 -3.15
CA GLU A 72 -11.84 7.48 -2.25
C GLU A 72 -13.13 7.05 -2.97
N THR A 73 -13.67 7.89 -3.86
CA THR A 73 -14.86 7.53 -4.68
C THR A 73 -14.61 6.37 -5.65
N LEU A 74 -13.34 6.09 -5.97
CA LEU A 74 -12.94 5.00 -6.86
C LEU A 74 -12.70 3.67 -6.12
N THR A 75 -12.85 3.64 -4.78
CA THR A 75 -12.75 2.40 -3.99
C THR A 75 -14.10 1.70 -3.82
N CYS A 76 -14.08 0.46 -3.32
CA CYS A 76 -15.29 -0.15 -2.75
C CYS A 76 -15.56 0.39 -1.34
N GLU A 77 -16.80 0.24 -0.89
CA GLU A 77 -17.27 0.48 0.48
C GLU A 77 -16.41 -0.22 1.55
N CYS A 78 -15.75 -1.30 1.14
CA CYS A 78 -14.73 -2.03 1.87
C CYS A 78 -13.64 -1.10 2.47
N TYR A 79 -13.26 0.00 1.81
CA TYR A 79 -12.22 0.91 2.29
C TYR A 79 -12.66 1.60 3.58
N ALA A 80 -13.90 2.12 3.63
CA ALA A 80 -14.42 2.82 4.79
C ALA A 80 -14.47 1.92 6.03
N VAL A 81 -14.86 0.65 5.85
CA VAL A 81 -14.88 -0.35 6.93
C VAL A 81 -13.46 -0.61 7.47
N VAL A 82 -12.50 -0.88 6.58
CA VAL A 82 -11.12 -1.17 6.98
C VAL A 82 -10.45 0.04 7.61
N LYS A 83 -10.67 1.25 7.06
CA LYS A 83 -10.13 2.50 7.61
C LYS A 83 -10.62 2.72 9.04
N LYS A 84 -11.93 2.64 9.25
CA LYS A 84 -12.55 2.81 10.58
C LYS A 84 -11.97 1.82 11.59
N GLU A 85 -11.89 0.55 11.22
CA GLU A 85 -11.33 -0.48 12.11
C GLU A 85 -9.85 -0.23 12.39
N THR A 86 -9.08 0.17 11.37
CA THR A 86 -7.65 0.49 11.52
C THR A 86 -7.43 1.67 12.46
N GLU A 87 -8.23 2.73 12.33
CA GLU A 87 -8.17 3.91 13.20
C GLU A 87 -8.50 3.55 14.66
N LEU A 88 -9.54 2.73 14.87
CA LEU A 88 -9.90 2.23 16.20
C LEU A 88 -8.74 1.40 16.80
N LEU A 89 -8.23 0.41 16.08
CA LEU A 89 -7.18 -0.47 16.58
C LEU A 89 -5.87 0.28 16.87
N LEU A 90 -5.48 1.24 16.01
CA LEU A 90 -4.28 2.05 16.22
C LEU A 90 -4.36 2.89 17.49
N HIS A 91 -5.55 3.30 17.93
CA HIS A 91 -5.72 3.98 19.21
C HIS A 91 -5.41 3.07 20.42
N TYR A 92 -5.71 1.77 20.31
CA TYR A 92 -5.50 0.80 21.39
C TYR A 92 -4.09 0.19 21.40
N LEU A 93 -3.34 0.28 20.30
CA LEU A 93 -1.99 -0.27 20.22
C LEU A 93 -0.98 0.75 20.74
N PRO A 94 -0.02 0.33 21.61
CA PRO A 94 1.07 1.21 21.98
C PRO A 94 1.83 1.64 20.70
N PRO A 95 2.33 2.89 20.63
CA PRO A 95 3.12 3.36 19.51
C PRO A 95 4.24 2.35 19.23
N ARG A 96 4.24 1.77 18.02
CA ARG A 96 5.28 0.83 17.63
C ARG A 96 6.59 1.60 17.63
N ALA A 97 7.59 1.13 18.37
CA ALA A 97 8.91 1.75 18.38
C ALA A 97 9.42 1.83 16.93
N VAL A 98 9.60 3.06 16.44
CA VAL A 98 10.18 3.26 15.11
C VAL A 98 11.65 2.91 15.23
N ILE A 99 12.07 1.88 14.49
CA ILE A 99 13.48 1.54 14.37
C ILE A 99 14.11 2.62 13.47
N THR A 100 14.82 3.55 14.09
CA THR A 100 15.48 4.68 13.39
C THR A 100 16.86 4.32 12.86
N ASN A 101 17.44 3.21 13.33
CA ASN A 101 18.68 2.64 12.82
C ASN A 101 18.49 1.14 12.54
N THR A 102 18.85 0.68 11.34
CA THR A 102 18.84 -0.74 10.96
C THR A 102 19.65 -1.64 11.88
N ASP A 103 20.69 -1.12 12.54
CA ASP A 103 21.48 -1.86 13.53
C ASP A 103 20.68 -2.19 14.80
N ALA A 104 19.58 -1.47 15.04
CA ALA A 104 18.67 -1.69 16.16
C ALA A 104 17.54 -2.69 15.83
N ILE A 105 17.52 -3.27 14.63
CA ILE A 105 16.61 -4.37 14.30
C ILE A 105 17.04 -5.60 15.12
N PRO A 106 16.17 -6.18 15.95
CA PRO A 106 16.53 -7.37 16.72
C PRO A 106 16.84 -8.53 15.76
N THR A 107 18.08 -9.00 15.77
CA THR A 107 18.48 -10.19 15.03
C THR A 107 17.92 -11.42 15.73
N VAL A 108 16.85 -11.99 15.18
CA VAL A 108 16.35 -13.29 15.61
C VAL A 108 17.18 -14.38 14.94
N THR A 109 17.96 -15.13 15.73
CA THR A 109 18.54 -16.39 15.26
C THR A 109 17.42 -17.43 15.17
N LEU A 110 16.90 -17.63 13.96
CA LEU A 110 15.97 -18.73 13.72
C LEU A 110 16.69 -20.05 14.01
N ARG A 111 16.28 -20.78 15.05
CA ARG A 111 16.66 -22.19 15.20
C ARG A 111 16.04 -22.97 14.07
N THR A 112 16.77 -23.19 12.99
CA THR A 112 16.37 -24.13 11.93
C THR A 112 16.54 -25.55 12.47
N PRO A 113 15.46 -26.34 12.65
CA PRO A 113 15.60 -27.73 13.10
C PRO A 113 16.04 -28.68 11.97
N TRP A 114 16.07 -28.22 10.72
CA TRP A 114 16.24 -29.07 9.53
C TRP A 114 17.28 -28.52 8.55
N VAL A 115 18.51 -28.29 9.01
CA VAL A 115 19.66 -28.34 8.10
C VAL A 115 19.89 -29.83 7.81
N VAL A 116 19.13 -30.36 6.85
CA VAL A 116 19.37 -31.68 6.29
C VAL A 116 20.51 -31.53 5.28
N ARG A 117 21.47 -32.45 5.43
CA ARG A 117 22.70 -32.60 4.65
C ARG A 117 22.50 -32.58 3.14
#